data_AF-A0A930PK57-F1
#
_entry.id   AF-A0A930PK57-F1
#
_cell.length_a   1.000
_cell.length_b   1.000
_cell.length_c   1.000
_cell.angle_alpha   90.00
_cell.angle_beta   90.00
_cell.angle_gamma   90.00
#
_symmetry.space_group_name_H-M   'P 1'
#
loop_
_entity.id
_entity.type
_entity.pdbx_description
1 polymer ?
#
loop_
_entity_poly.entity_id
_entity_poly.type
_entity_poly.pdbx_seq_one_letter_code
_entity_poly.pdbx_strand_id
1 'polypeptide(L)'
;MENIQKTLEWNPGANLDQVATALVGQGNDYRQHPGLKGLVLDKKNDKGKWESVGNNCNRDDLCCDGDAIVIAKTLENGNDSNAHLLSATLREYYNNSSKLANRFKQIGWSLGVNNSTEAYQKISEYTDLDGAVLEWFLAGYVKEEISLTACRKLAEFIY
;
A
#
# COMPACT_ATOMS: atom_id res chain seq x y z
N MET A 1 2.50 -7.30 -1.65
CA MET A 1 3.82 -7.57 -2.30
C MET A 1 3.81 -8.82 -3.21
N GLU A 2 3.03 -9.86 -2.88
CA GLU A 2 2.87 -11.08 -3.70
C GLU A 2 2.58 -10.82 -5.20
N ASN A 3 1.71 -9.85 -5.53
CA ASN A 3 1.39 -9.51 -6.92
C ASN A 3 2.59 -8.98 -7.74
N ILE A 4 3.54 -8.30 -7.10
CA ILE A 4 4.78 -7.86 -7.76
C ILE A 4 5.63 -9.10 -8.09
N GLN A 5 5.79 -10.01 -7.14
CA GLN A 5 6.51 -11.26 -7.35
C GLN A 5 5.87 -12.13 -8.42
N LYS A 6 4.56 -12.35 -8.34
CA LYS A 6 3.79 -13.09 -9.34
C LYS A 6 4.00 -12.51 -10.74
N THR A 7 3.97 -11.19 -10.89
CA THR A 7 4.21 -10.53 -12.18
C THR A 7 5.61 -10.84 -12.72
N LEU A 8 6.65 -10.79 -11.88
CA LEU A 8 8.03 -11.08 -12.27
C LEU A 8 8.26 -12.56 -12.57
N GLU A 9 7.60 -13.46 -11.85
CA GLU A 9 7.65 -14.91 -12.10
C GLU A 9 6.99 -15.27 -13.44
N TRP A 10 5.89 -14.61 -13.78
CA TRP A 10 5.20 -14.82 -15.05
C TRP A 10 5.87 -14.14 -16.23
N ASN A 11 6.72 -13.14 -15.97
CA ASN A 11 7.42 -12.37 -16.99
C ASN A 11 8.92 -12.27 -16.67
N PRO A 12 9.70 -13.35 -16.91
CA PRO A 12 11.13 -13.33 -16.71
C PRO A 12 11.80 -12.20 -17.50
N GLY A 13 12.54 -11.32 -16.82
CA GLY A 13 13.17 -10.15 -17.43
C GLY A 13 12.36 -8.86 -17.37
N ALA A 14 11.14 -8.88 -16.82
CA ALA A 14 10.41 -7.66 -16.50
C ALA A 14 11.17 -6.81 -15.46
N ASN A 15 11.05 -5.49 -15.57
CA ASN A 15 11.75 -4.56 -14.70
C ASN A 15 11.01 -4.43 -13.35
N LEU A 16 11.63 -4.90 -12.27
CA LEU A 16 11.08 -4.87 -10.90
C LEU A 16 10.65 -3.45 -10.49
N ASP A 17 11.46 -2.43 -10.75
CA ASP A 17 11.15 -1.05 -10.36
C ASP A 17 9.89 -0.54 -11.06
N GLN A 18 9.75 -0.80 -12.36
CA GLN A 18 8.59 -0.41 -13.15
C GLN A 18 7.33 -1.17 -12.74
N VAL A 19 7.45 -2.47 -12.48
CA VAL A 19 6.32 -3.30 -12.01
C VAL A 19 5.87 -2.85 -10.61
N ALA A 20 6.81 -2.59 -9.70
CA ALA A 20 6.49 -2.11 -8.36
C ALA A 20 5.82 -0.73 -8.40
N THR A 21 6.33 0.20 -9.21
CA THR A 21 5.72 1.53 -9.43
C THR A 21 4.30 1.41 -9.99
N ALA A 22 4.06 0.42 -10.84
CA ALA A 22 2.77 0.18 -11.46
C ALA A 22 1.73 -0.49 -10.55
N LEU A 23 2.15 -1.06 -9.43
CA LEU A 23 1.27 -1.78 -8.53
C LEU A 23 1.08 -1.04 -7.20
N VAL A 24 2.15 -0.47 -6.63
CA VAL A 24 2.07 0.21 -5.33
C VAL A 24 1.34 1.54 -5.44
N GLY A 25 0.25 1.71 -4.68
CA GLY A 25 -0.52 2.96 -4.59
C GLY A 25 -1.32 3.33 -5.84
N GLN A 26 -1.26 2.50 -6.89
CA GLN A 26 -2.02 2.74 -8.13
C GLN A 26 -3.51 2.48 -7.94
N GLY A 27 -4.32 3.14 -8.75
CA GLY A 27 -5.78 2.98 -8.77
C GLY A 27 -6.24 1.74 -9.53
N ASN A 28 -7.55 1.65 -9.77
CA ASN A 28 -8.17 0.54 -10.49
C ASN A 28 -7.72 0.44 -11.96
N ASP A 29 -7.12 1.49 -12.50
CA ASP A 29 -6.54 1.57 -13.84
C ASP A 29 -5.07 1.14 -13.91
N TYR A 30 -4.50 0.59 -12.84
CA TYR A 30 -3.08 0.16 -12.75
C TYR A 30 -2.59 -0.67 -13.95
N ARG A 31 -3.48 -1.48 -14.56
CA ARG A 31 -3.16 -2.30 -15.75
C ARG A 31 -2.79 -1.48 -16.99
N GLN A 32 -3.15 -0.20 -17.03
CA GLN A 32 -2.78 0.73 -18.09
C GLN A 32 -1.39 1.35 -17.87
N HIS A 33 -0.80 1.17 -16.69
CA HIS A 33 0.50 1.75 -16.37
C HIS A 33 1.59 1.23 -17.33
N PRO A 34 2.46 2.09 -17.87
CA PRO A 34 3.50 1.69 -18.83
C PRO A 34 4.39 0.54 -18.35
N GLY A 35 4.65 0.47 -17.03
CA GLY A 35 5.43 -0.59 -16.41
C GLY A 35 4.81 -2.00 -16.46
N LEU A 36 3.53 -2.14 -16.80
CA LEU A 36 2.86 -3.44 -17.00
C LEU A 36 2.53 -3.71 -18.47
N LYS A 37 2.82 -2.76 -19.37
CA LYS A 37 2.43 -2.87 -20.76
C LYS A 37 3.14 -4.05 -21.44
N GLY A 38 2.35 -4.94 -22.01
CA GLY A 38 2.85 -6.14 -22.70
C GLY A 38 3.26 -7.27 -21.77
N LEU A 39 3.10 -7.12 -20.44
CA LEU A 39 3.32 -8.19 -19.49
C LEU A 39 2.09 -9.10 -19.39
N VAL A 40 2.33 -10.37 -19.10
CA VAL A 40 1.30 -11.34 -18.75
C VAL A 40 0.79 -11.04 -17.35
N LEU A 41 -0.45 -10.59 -17.25
CA LEU A 41 -1.13 -10.29 -15.98
C LEU A 41 -2.25 -11.29 -15.65
N ASP A 42 -2.62 -12.16 -16.59
CA ASP A 42 -3.63 -13.19 -16.42
C ASP A 42 -3.14 -14.50 -17.02
N LYS A 43 -3.15 -15.58 -16.23
CA LYS A 43 -2.62 -16.89 -16.63
C LYS A 43 -3.45 -18.00 -16.00
N LYS A 44 -3.62 -19.12 -16.72
CA LYS A 44 -4.15 -20.35 -16.11
C LYS A 44 -3.05 -21.04 -15.32
N ASN A 45 -3.36 -21.42 -14.09
CA ASN A 45 -2.49 -22.30 -13.31
C ASN A 45 -2.56 -23.75 -13.81
N ASP A 46 -1.73 -24.62 -13.23
CA ASP A 46 -1.63 -26.03 -13.63
C ASP A 46 -2.93 -26.82 -13.46
N LYS A 47 -3.88 -26.29 -12.66
CA LYS A 47 -5.21 -26.86 -12.45
C LYS A 47 -6.26 -26.31 -13.45
N GLY A 48 -5.83 -25.51 -14.43
CA GLY A 48 -6.69 -24.89 -15.44
C GLY A 48 -7.54 -23.71 -14.93
N LYS A 49 -7.33 -23.25 -13.68
CA LYS A 49 -8.04 -22.11 -13.10
C LYS A 49 -7.34 -20.81 -13.50
N TRP A 50 -8.12 -19.81 -13.90
CA TRP A 50 -7.60 -18.47 -14.15
C TRP A 50 -7.11 -17.81 -12.87
N GLU A 51 -5.91 -17.24 -12.95
CA GLU A 51 -5.35 -16.36 -11.94
C GLU A 51 -4.98 -15.03 -12.59
N SER A 52 -5.14 -13.97 -11.82
CA SER A 52 -4.90 -12.59 -12.25
C SER A 52 -3.97 -11.91 -11.26
N VAL A 53 -3.06 -11.08 -11.76
CA VAL A 53 -2.32 -10.12 -10.94
C VAL A 53 -3.32 -9.04 -10.51
N GLY A 54 -3.62 -9.02 -9.21
CA GLY A 54 -4.46 -7.98 -8.59
C GLY A 54 -3.62 -6.79 -8.16
N ASN A 55 -4.29 -5.68 -7.85
CA ASN A 55 -3.68 -4.59 -7.09
C ASN A 55 -4.27 -4.61 -5.67
N ASN A 56 -3.54 -5.23 -4.74
CA ASN A 56 -3.94 -5.40 -3.33
C ASN A 56 -3.07 -4.53 -2.39
N CYS A 57 -2.21 -3.69 -2.95
CA CYS A 57 -1.56 -2.59 -2.25
C CYS A 57 -2.04 -1.29 -2.91
N ASN A 58 -3.35 -1.24 -3.13
CA ASN A 58 -3.97 -0.28 -4.03
C ASN A 58 -4.21 1.05 -3.31
N ARG A 59 -4.54 2.04 -4.12
CA ARG A 59 -4.90 3.37 -3.65
C ARG A 59 -6.01 3.35 -2.60
N ASP A 60 -6.97 2.42 -2.69
CA ASP A 60 -8.16 2.40 -1.83
C ASP A 60 -7.80 1.96 -0.41
N ASP A 61 -6.94 0.96 -0.26
CA ASP A 61 -6.41 0.52 1.04
C ASP A 61 -5.62 1.66 1.71
N LEU A 62 -4.70 2.31 0.96
CA LEU A 62 -3.92 3.44 1.47
C LEU A 62 -4.79 4.67 1.80
N CYS A 63 -5.92 4.86 1.10
CA CYS A 63 -6.88 5.90 1.46
C CYS A 63 -7.51 5.58 2.81
N CYS A 64 -7.95 4.33 3.01
CA CYS A 64 -8.53 3.88 4.28
C CYS A 64 -7.53 4.04 5.44
N ASP A 65 -6.27 3.66 5.24
CA ASP A 65 -5.22 3.77 6.27
C ASP A 65 -4.97 5.23 6.67
N GLY A 66 -4.78 6.11 5.68
CA GLY A 66 -4.57 7.54 5.91
C GLY A 66 -5.76 8.23 6.58
N ASP A 67 -6.98 7.87 6.17
CA ASP A 67 -8.22 8.36 6.78
C ASP A 67 -8.34 7.88 8.23
N ALA A 68 -8.10 6.58 8.47
CA ALA A 68 -8.19 5.95 9.79
C ALA A 68 -7.25 6.60 10.80
N ILE A 69 -6.00 6.90 10.42
CA ILE A 69 -5.03 7.60 11.28
C ILE A 69 -5.58 8.95 11.77
N VAL A 70 -6.14 9.76 10.86
CA VAL A 70 -6.66 11.08 11.20
C VAL A 70 -7.92 10.97 12.06
N ILE A 71 -8.82 10.06 11.68
CA ILE A 71 -10.07 9.84 12.41
C ILE A 71 -9.75 9.36 13.83
N ALA A 72 -8.94 8.32 13.99
CA ALA A 72 -8.55 7.79 15.30
C ALA A 72 -7.94 8.88 16.19
N LYS A 73 -6.95 9.62 15.68
CA LYS A 73 -6.33 10.73 16.42
C LYS A 73 -7.33 11.83 16.80
N THR A 74 -8.31 12.12 15.95
CA THR A 74 -9.34 13.13 16.25
C THR A 74 -10.30 12.64 17.34
N LEU A 75 -10.65 11.35 17.32
CA LEU A 75 -11.51 10.73 18.32
C LEU A 75 -10.81 10.62 19.68
N GLU A 76 -9.55 10.21 19.71
CA GLU A 76 -8.73 10.11 20.94
C GLU A 76 -8.58 11.46 21.66
N ASN A 77 -8.47 12.55 20.90
CA ASN A 77 -8.39 13.91 21.44
C ASN A 77 -9.78 14.55 21.64
N GLY A 78 -10.85 13.83 21.32
CA GLY A 78 -12.22 14.32 21.39
C GLY A 78 -12.85 14.16 22.78
N ASN A 79 -14.03 14.76 22.95
CA ASN A 79 -14.82 14.58 24.16
C ASN A 79 -15.61 13.26 24.10
N ASP A 80 -15.23 12.28 24.90
CA ASP A 80 -15.87 10.95 24.98
C ASP A 80 -17.35 10.98 25.40
N SER A 81 -17.79 12.06 26.03
CA SER A 81 -19.18 12.27 26.44
C SER A 81 -20.06 12.83 25.32
N ASN A 82 -19.47 13.17 24.16
CA ASN A 82 -20.21 13.64 22.99
C ASN A 82 -20.67 12.45 22.13
N ALA A 83 -21.96 12.09 22.24
CA ALA A 83 -22.58 11.02 21.44
C ALA A 83 -22.49 11.24 19.91
N HIS A 84 -22.22 12.47 19.45
CA HIS A 84 -22.09 12.80 18.04
C HIS A 84 -20.65 12.93 17.56
N LEU A 85 -19.64 12.71 18.42
CA LEU A 85 -18.22 12.91 18.12
C LEU A 85 -17.82 12.24 16.79
N LEU A 86 -18.08 10.94 16.64
CA LEU A 86 -17.76 10.21 15.41
C LEU A 86 -18.41 10.83 14.17
N SER A 87 -19.73 11.09 14.22
CA SER A 87 -20.47 11.64 13.09
C SER A 87 -20.03 13.06 12.71
N ALA A 88 -19.59 13.86 13.68
CA ALA A 88 -19.05 15.19 13.46
C ALA A 88 -17.65 15.11 12.85
N THR A 89 -16.78 14.25 13.38
CA THR A 89 -15.43 14.01 12.87
C THR A 89 -15.44 13.55 11.41
N LEU A 90 -16.26 12.54 11.07
CA LEU A 90 -16.36 12.04 9.69
C LEU A 90 -16.83 13.14 8.73
N ARG A 91 -17.85 13.91 9.13
CA ARG A 91 -18.41 14.99 8.32
C ARG A 91 -17.40 16.11 8.09
N GLU A 92 -16.66 16.51 9.12
CA GLU A 92 -15.63 17.54 8.98
C GLU A 92 -14.47 17.05 8.10
N TYR A 93 -14.01 15.81 8.35
CA TYR A 93 -12.89 15.22 7.63
C TYR A 93 -13.18 15.07 6.14
N TYR A 94 -14.29 14.42 5.77
CA TYR A 94 -14.63 14.16 4.37
C TYR A 94 -15.06 15.41 3.59
N ASN A 95 -15.40 16.51 4.26
CA ASN A 95 -15.65 17.79 3.60
C ASN A 95 -14.39 18.69 3.50
N ASN A 96 -13.24 18.24 4.01
CA ASN A 96 -12.00 19.01 3.98
C ASN A 96 -11.04 18.48 2.90
N SER A 97 -11.06 19.10 1.72
CA SER A 97 -10.22 18.70 0.59
C SER A 97 -8.72 18.72 0.89
N SER A 98 -8.26 19.63 1.76
CA SER A 98 -6.84 19.70 2.17
C SER A 98 -6.43 18.51 3.05
N LYS A 99 -7.30 18.08 3.98
CA LYS A 99 -7.07 16.86 4.77
C LYS A 99 -7.04 15.63 3.87
N LEU A 100 -7.98 15.53 2.92
CA LEU A 100 -8.04 14.42 1.96
C LEU A 100 -6.85 14.39 0.99
N ALA A 101 -6.32 15.55 0.59
CA ALA A 101 -5.12 15.64 -0.25
C ALA A 101 -3.86 15.16 0.48
N ASN A 102 -3.82 15.32 1.80
CA ASN A 102 -2.69 14.89 2.64
C ASN A 102 -2.86 13.49 3.24
N ARG A 103 -3.92 12.74 2.89
CA ARG A 103 -4.22 11.45 3.55
C ARG A 103 -3.06 10.46 3.51
N PHE A 104 -2.33 10.37 2.40
CA PHE A 104 -1.19 9.45 2.29
C PHE A 104 -0.03 9.92 3.18
N LYS A 105 0.21 11.24 3.25
CA LYS A 105 1.23 11.82 4.15
C LYS A 105 0.93 11.57 5.63
N GLN A 106 -0.33 11.32 6.01
CA GLN A 106 -0.69 10.94 7.39
C GLN A 106 -0.04 9.62 7.80
N ILE A 107 0.13 8.69 6.86
CA ILE A 107 0.84 7.43 7.08
C ILE A 107 2.28 7.74 7.49
N GLY A 108 3.01 8.53 6.69
CA GLY A 108 4.36 8.98 7.03
C GLY A 108 4.43 9.75 8.35
N TRP A 109 3.56 10.73 8.56
CA TRP A 109 3.56 11.54 9.79
C TRP A 109 3.25 10.72 11.05
N SER A 110 2.44 9.66 10.95
CA SER A 110 2.18 8.74 12.07
C SER A 110 3.43 7.96 12.49
N LEU A 111 4.34 7.71 11.54
CA LEU A 111 5.65 7.09 11.77
C LEU A 111 6.72 8.09 12.18
N GLY A 112 6.37 9.39 12.30
CA GLY A 112 7.31 10.45 12.66
C GLY A 112 8.27 10.87 11.54
N VAL A 113 7.97 10.51 10.29
CA VAL A 113 8.84 10.79 9.13
C VAL A 113 8.32 11.98 8.31
N ASN A 114 9.22 12.65 7.59
CA ASN A 114 8.86 13.85 6.82
C ASN A 114 9.32 13.85 5.35
N ASN A 115 10.01 12.79 4.91
CA ASN A 115 10.44 12.64 3.53
C ASN A 115 10.47 11.16 3.13
N SER A 116 10.60 10.89 1.82
CA SER A 116 10.61 9.54 1.26
C SER A 116 11.77 8.68 1.76
N THR A 117 12.94 9.25 2.02
CA THR A 117 14.10 8.50 2.53
C THR A 117 13.84 7.97 3.95
N GLU A 118 13.40 8.83 4.86
CA GLU A 118 13.03 8.43 6.22
C GLU A 118 11.85 7.45 6.22
N ALA A 119 10.85 7.69 5.37
CA ALA A 119 9.72 6.80 5.22
C ALA A 119 10.14 5.41 4.75
N TYR A 120 11.02 5.32 3.76
CA TYR A 120 11.56 4.03 3.31
C TYR A 120 12.25 3.29 4.45
N GLN A 121 13.17 3.95 5.16
CA GLN A 121 13.89 3.35 6.29
C GLN A 121 12.93 2.79 7.34
N LYS A 122 11.95 3.59 7.76
CA LYS A 122 10.96 3.19 8.76
C LYS A 122 10.05 2.06 8.28
N ILE A 123 9.57 2.12 7.05
CA ILE A 123 8.70 1.07 6.48
C ILE A 123 9.47 -0.24 6.32
N SER A 124 10.74 -0.19 5.89
CA SER A 124 11.57 -1.39 5.73
C SER A 124 11.90 -2.10 7.04
N GLU A 125 11.97 -1.37 8.17
CA GLU A 125 12.12 -2.00 9.49
C GLU A 125 10.97 -2.98 9.78
N TYR A 126 9.74 -2.65 9.34
CA TYR A 126 8.58 -3.52 9.53
C TYR A 126 8.56 -4.74 8.60
N THR A 127 9.36 -4.74 7.53
CA THR A 127 9.53 -5.94 6.70
C THR A 127 10.62 -6.89 7.22
N ASP A 128 11.48 -6.42 8.12
CA ASP A 128 12.55 -7.21 8.75
C ASP A 128 12.14 -7.85 10.09
N LEU A 129 11.06 -7.37 10.73
CA LEU A 129 10.68 -7.79 12.07
C LEU A 129 10.11 -9.22 12.09
N ASP A 130 10.98 -10.22 12.30
CA ASP A 130 10.84 -11.44 13.13
C ASP A 130 9.47 -12.17 13.17
N GLY A 131 8.65 -12.03 12.13
CA GLY A 131 7.36 -12.69 11.93
C GLY A 131 7.39 -13.76 10.84
N ALA A 132 8.59 -14.05 10.31
CA ALA A 132 8.80 -14.81 9.08
C ALA A 132 8.10 -16.17 9.05
N VAL A 133 7.81 -16.81 10.18
CA VAL A 133 7.07 -18.08 10.18
C VAL A 133 5.57 -17.87 9.93
N LEU A 134 4.91 -16.99 10.69
CA LEU A 134 3.47 -16.71 10.55
C LEU A 134 3.17 -15.98 9.24
N GLU A 135 4.04 -15.05 8.84
CA GLU A 135 3.93 -14.34 7.57
C GLU A 135 4.20 -15.26 6.38
N TRP A 136 5.15 -16.21 6.48
CA TRP A 136 5.34 -17.27 5.47
C TRP A 136 4.12 -18.19 5.36
N PHE A 137 3.49 -18.56 6.48
CA PHE A 137 2.28 -19.38 6.50
C PHE A 137 1.04 -18.66 5.96
N LEU A 138 0.95 -17.34 6.13
CA LEU A 138 -0.24 -16.54 5.77
C LEU A 138 -0.13 -15.83 4.41
N ALA A 139 1.06 -15.33 4.04
CA ALA A 139 1.29 -14.50 2.85
C ALA A 139 2.20 -15.17 1.80
N GLY A 140 2.79 -16.34 2.10
CA GLY A 140 3.77 -17.00 1.24
C GLY A 140 5.17 -16.36 1.31
N TYR A 141 6.13 -16.94 0.58
CA TYR A 141 7.48 -16.40 0.52
C TYR A 141 7.57 -15.28 -0.52
N VAL A 142 7.91 -14.07 -0.10
CA VAL A 142 8.26 -12.95 -0.99
C VAL A 142 9.76 -12.69 -0.89
N LYS A 143 10.44 -12.59 -2.04
CA LYS A 143 11.87 -12.27 -2.08
C LYS A 143 12.13 -10.90 -1.44
N GLU A 144 13.16 -10.82 -0.61
CA GLU A 144 13.57 -9.61 0.11
C GLU A 144 13.73 -8.39 -0.83
N GLU A 145 14.38 -8.57 -1.99
CA GLU A 145 14.56 -7.51 -2.99
C GLU A 145 13.21 -6.91 -3.47
N ILE A 146 12.18 -7.74 -3.58
CA ILE A 146 10.83 -7.33 -3.98
C ILE A 146 10.18 -6.55 -2.84
N SER A 147 10.31 -7.03 -1.61
CA SER A 147 9.79 -6.36 -0.42
C SER A 147 10.42 -4.97 -0.25
N LEU A 148 11.75 -4.88 -0.27
CA LEU A 148 12.47 -3.61 -0.15
C LEU A 148 12.11 -2.65 -1.29
N THR A 149 11.98 -3.14 -2.53
CA THR A 149 11.55 -2.29 -3.65
C THR A 149 10.11 -1.79 -3.46
N ALA A 150 9.20 -2.64 -2.99
CA ALA A 150 7.83 -2.24 -2.70
C ALA A 150 7.77 -1.18 -1.58
N CYS A 151 8.56 -1.35 -0.51
CA CYS A 151 8.69 -0.36 0.57
C CYS A 151 9.21 0.98 0.04
N ARG A 152 10.23 0.95 -0.83
CA ARG A 152 10.74 2.17 -1.47
C ARG A 152 9.66 2.86 -2.31
N LYS A 153 8.92 2.11 -3.14
CA LYS A 153 7.84 2.66 -3.96
C LYS A 153 6.67 3.18 -3.15
N LEU A 154 6.38 2.57 -2.01
CA LEU A 154 5.37 3.08 -1.08
C LEU A 154 5.82 4.42 -0.48
N ALA A 155 7.09 4.51 -0.06
CA ALA A 155 7.65 5.75 0.47
C ALA A 155 7.68 6.88 -0.58
N GLU A 156 8.02 6.57 -1.84
CA GLU A 156 7.93 7.50 -2.99
C GLU A 156 6.48 7.90 -3.32
N PHE A 157 5.51 7.00 -3.12
CA PHE A 157 4.10 7.32 -3.35
C PHE A 157 3.53 8.27 -2.28
N ILE A 158 3.97 8.11 -1.02
CA ILE A 158 3.51 8.93 0.10
C ILE A 158 4.01 10.38 0.00
N TYR A 159 5.20 10.62 -0.57
CA TYR A 159 5.91 11.91 -0.57
C TYR A 159 6.17 12.47 -1.97
#